data_AF-A0A7C5CXK2-F1
#
_entry.id   AF-A0A7C5CXK2-F1
#
_cell.length_a   1.000
_cell.length_b   1.000
_cell.length_c   1.000
_cell.angle_alpha   90.00
_cell.angle_beta   90.00
_cell.angle_gamma   90.00
#
_symmetry.space_group_name_H-M   'P 1'
#
loop_
_entity.id
_entity.type
_entity.pdbx_description
1 polymer ?
#
loop_
_entity_poly.entity_id
_entity_poly.type
_entity_poly.pdbx_seq_one_letter_code
_entity_poly.pdbx_strand_id
1 'polypeptide(L)'
;MGGDKDLIDGKERERPSDELIRALASHVHTLAGQIGQRNLYLPGSLSRAERYISSTLMSFGYTVGRQTYQVDGVEFVNLFVEIKGARQGD
;
A
#
# COMPACT_ATOMS: atom_id res chain seq x y z
N MET A 1 23.03 -25.30 -10.45
CA MET A 1 22.26 -25.79 -9.28
C MET A 1 21.53 -24.57 -8.74
N GLY A 2 20.35 -24.25 -9.27
CA GLY A 2 19.08 -24.81 -8.81
C GLY A 2 18.40 -23.69 -8.00
N GLY A 3 17.94 -22.65 -8.70
CA GLY A 3 17.32 -21.49 -8.07
C GLY A 3 16.04 -21.90 -7.37
N ASP A 4 15.88 -21.43 -6.13
CA ASP A 4 14.64 -21.48 -5.36
C ASP A 4 13.48 -21.02 -6.25
N LYS A 5 12.66 -21.97 -6.69
CA LYS A 5 11.40 -21.66 -7.35
C LYS A 5 10.35 -21.54 -6.25
N ASP A 6 10.07 -20.31 -5.83
CA ASP A 6 8.94 -20.00 -4.96
C ASP A 6 7.63 -20.30 -5.71
N LEU A 7 7.16 -21.55 -5.57
CA LEU A 7 5.89 -22.02 -6.11
C LEU A 7 4.73 -21.49 -5.27
N ILE A 8 3.78 -20.76 -5.88
CA ILE A 8 2.42 -20.59 -5.36
C ILE A 8 1.46 -21.10 -6.43
N ASP A 9 0.61 -22.06 -6.05
CA ASP A 9 -0.46 -22.63 -6.89
C ASP A 9 0.00 -23.25 -8.23
N GLY A 10 1.20 -23.86 -8.24
CA GLY A 10 1.66 -24.69 -9.36
C GLY A 10 2.10 -23.94 -10.62
N LYS A 11 2.19 -22.60 -10.59
CA LYS A 11 2.76 -21.80 -11.69
C LYS A 11 4.11 -21.20 -11.31
N GLU A 12 5.06 -21.20 -12.25
CA GLU A 12 6.29 -20.41 -12.11
C GLU A 12 5.92 -18.93 -11.97
N ARG A 13 6.47 -18.25 -10.97
CA ARG A 13 6.30 -16.81 -10.84
C ARG A 13 7.01 -16.13 -12.01
N GLU A 14 6.22 -15.47 -12.85
CA GLU A 14 6.77 -14.52 -13.80
C GLU A 14 7.50 -13.41 -13.04
N ARG A 15 8.71 -13.06 -13.49
CA ARG A 15 9.43 -11.95 -12.87
C ARG A 15 8.63 -10.66 -13.07
N PRO A 16 8.43 -9.85 -12.02
CA PRO A 16 7.84 -8.53 -12.15
C PRO A 16 8.59 -7.69 -13.20
N SER A 17 7.87 -6.85 -13.94
CA SER A 17 8.50 -5.91 -14.87
C SER A 17 9.45 -4.95 -14.14
N ASP A 18 10.50 -4.48 -14.82
CA ASP A 18 11.44 -3.52 -14.24
C ASP A 18 10.75 -2.22 -13.80
N GLU A 19 9.66 -1.84 -14.46
CA GLU A 19 8.83 -0.70 -14.08
C GLU A 19 8.16 -0.93 -12.72
N LEU A 20 7.55 -2.11 -12.51
CA LEU A 20 6.92 -2.46 -11.25
C LEU A 20 7.96 -2.53 -10.11
N ILE A 21 9.14 -3.07 -10.38
CA ILE A 21 10.25 -3.12 -9.40
C ILE A 21 10.64 -1.69 -8.99
N ARG A 22 10.85 -0.79 -9.95
CA ARG A 22 11.19 0.61 -9.67
C ARG A 22 10.10 1.36 -8.91
N ALA A 23 8.83 1.18 -9.30
CA ALA A 23 7.69 1.80 -8.62
C ALA A 23 7.60 1.33 -7.16
N LEU A 24 7.67 0.01 -6.93
CA LEU A 24 7.66 -0.56 -5.59
C LEU A 24 8.84 -0.04 -4.74
N ALA A 25 10.05 -0.02 -5.30
CA ALA A 25 11.23 0.49 -4.60
C ALA A 25 11.07 1.96 -4.20
N SER A 26 10.47 2.79 -5.05
CA SER A 26 10.17 4.20 -4.75
C SER A 26 9.17 4.35 -3.59
N HIS A 27 8.10 3.56 -3.60
CA HIS A 27 7.11 3.56 -2.51
C HIS A 27 7.72 3.10 -1.18
N VAL A 28 8.54 2.04 -1.21
CA VAL A 28 9.26 1.55 -0.02
C VAL A 28 10.24 2.59 0.48
N HIS A 29 11.03 3.22 -0.40
CA HIS A 29 11.97 4.28 -0.02
C HIS A 29 11.26 5.46 0.64
N THR A 30 10.11 5.88 0.09
CA THR A 30 9.33 6.99 0.66
C THR A 30 8.72 6.61 2.02
N LEU A 31 8.05 5.47 2.12
CA LEU A 31 7.34 5.06 3.33
C LEU A 31 8.27 4.62 4.47
N ALA A 32 9.30 3.84 4.16
CA ALA A 32 10.21 3.27 5.16
C ALA A 32 11.47 4.11 5.38
N GLY A 33 11.98 4.77 4.35
CA GLY A 33 13.16 5.64 4.44
C GLY A 33 12.81 7.05 4.87
N GLN A 34 12.05 7.77 4.03
CA GLN A 34 11.80 9.20 4.22
C GLN A 34 10.75 9.51 5.29
N ILE A 35 9.68 8.70 5.37
CA ILE A 35 8.63 8.85 6.40
C ILE A 35 9.03 8.11 7.67
N GLY A 36 9.53 6.89 7.53
CA GLY A 36 10.01 6.08 8.64
C GLY A 36 8.88 5.47 9.46
N GLN A 37 9.09 5.38 10.77
CA GLN A 37 8.15 4.73 11.69
C GLN A 37 6.83 5.51 11.82
N ARG A 38 5.72 4.78 11.82
CA ARG A 38 4.34 5.31 11.78
C ARG A 38 3.50 4.64 12.86
N ASN A 39 3.84 4.88 14.13
CA ASN A 39 3.12 4.36 15.29
C ASN A 39 2.27 5.46 15.97
N LEU A 40 1.42 5.06 16.92
CA LEU A 40 0.50 5.97 17.65
C LEU A 40 1.21 7.14 18.35
N TYR A 41 2.49 6.98 18.70
CA TYR A 41 3.32 7.99 19.36
C TYR A 41 3.98 8.97 18.38
N LEU A 42 3.83 8.75 17.06
CA LEU A 42 4.41 9.57 16.00
C LEU A 42 3.31 10.07 15.03
N PRO A 43 2.37 10.91 15.50
CA PRO A 43 1.22 11.36 14.71
C PRO A 43 1.63 12.14 13.44
N GLY A 44 2.79 12.83 13.48
CA GLY A 44 3.33 13.52 12.31
C GLY A 44 3.73 12.57 11.18
N SER A 45 4.39 11.45 11.50
CA SER A 45 4.76 10.43 10.51
C SER A 45 3.55 9.69 9.97
N LEU A 46 2.56 9.41 10.82
CA LEU A 46 1.26 8.87 10.40
C LEU A 46 0.55 9.79 9.40
N SER A 47 0.47 11.10 9.72
CA SER A 47 -0.15 12.09 8.84
C SER A 47 0.56 12.22 7.49
N ARG A 48 1.89 12.14 7.46
CA ARG A 48 2.68 12.13 6.22
C ARG A 48 2.40 10.87 5.39
N ALA A 49 2.30 9.72 6.04
CA ALA A 49 1.97 8.47 5.38
C ALA A 49 0.56 8.47 4.79
N GLU A 50 -0.42 8.97 5.54
CA GLU A 50 -1.80 9.11 5.08
C GLU A 50 -1.86 9.97 3.80
N ARG A 51 -1.23 11.15 3.81
CA ARG A 51 -1.19 12.02 2.63
C ARG A 51 -0.53 11.34 1.44
N TYR A 52 0.61 10.69 1.64
CA TYR A 52 1.33 10.00 0.57
C TYR A 52 0.52 8.85 -0.06
N ILE A 53 -0.06 7.99 0.79
CA ILE A 53 -0.83 6.83 0.32
C ILE A 53 -2.11 7.29 -0.38
N SER A 54 -2.84 8.24 0.21
CA SER A 54 -4.07 8.75 -0.40
C SER A 54 -3.81 9.46 -1.73
N SER A 55 -2.78 10.32 -1.84
CA SER A 55 -2.45 10.97 -3.11
C SER A 55 -2.01 9.98 -4.18
N THR A 56 -1.25 8.94 -3.80
CA THR A 56 -0.78 7.90 -4.73
C THR A 56 -1.97 7.10 -5.27
N LEU A 57 -2.87 6.63 -4.40
CA LEU A 57 -4.05 5.88 -4.80
C LEU A 57 -4.99 6.74 -5.68
N MET A 58 -5.18 8.00 -5.34
CA MET A 58 -5.94 8.94 -6.18
C MET A 58 -5.29 9.13 -7.54
N SER A 59 -3.96 9.18 -7.63
CA SER A 59 -3.25 9.31 -8.91
C SER A 59 -3.42 8.08 -9.81
N PHE A 60 -3.72 6.91 -9.22
CA PHE A 60 -4.06 5.68 -9.94
C PHE A 60 -5.56 5.59 -10.29
N GLY A 61 -6.34 6.62 -9.99
CA GLY A 61 -7.77 6.70 -10.31
C GLY A 61 -8.71 6.10 -9.25
N TYR A 62 -8.19 5.70 -8.09
CA TYR A 62 -9.04 5.19 -7.01
C TYR A 62 -9.73 6.32 -6.24
N THR A 63 -10.97 6.06 -5.82
CA THR A 63 -11.64 6.88 -4.80
C THR A 63 -11.21 6.38 -3.42
N VAL A 64 -10.51 7.23 -2.67
CA VAL A 64 -10.00 6.87 -1.33
C VAL A 64 -11.04 7.24 -0.27
N GLY A 65 -11.59 6.22 0.37
CA GLY A 65 -12.43 6.34 1.56
C GLY A 65 -11.62 6.52 2.83
N ARG A 66 -12.22 7.17 3.83
CA ARG A 66 -11.65 7.41 5.16
C ARG A 66 -12.60 6.90 6.23
N GLN A 67 -12.06 6.12 7.16
CA GLN A 67 -12.77 5.72 8.36
C GLN A 67 -11.98 6.22 9.58
N THR A 68 -12.57 7.16 10.30
CA THR A 68 -11.97 7.78 11.47
C THR A 68 -12.25 6.96 12.73
N TYR A 69 -11.26 6.82 13.60
CA TYR A 69 -11.37 6.21 14.93
C TYR A 69 -10.48 6.92 15.94
N GLN A 70 -10.64 6.62 17.23
CA GLN A 70 -9.95 7.31 18.33
C GLN A 70 -9.20 6.29 19.20
N VAL A 71 -7.99 6.64 19.61
CA VAL A 71 -7.20 5.91 20.62
C VAL A 71 -6.63 6.94 21.59
N ASP A 72 -6.91 6.79 22.88
CA ASP A 72 -6.47 7.72 23.94
C ASP A 72 -6.77 9.20 23.65
N GLY A 73 -7.91 9.48 22.98
CA GLY A 73 -8.32 10.84 22.60
C GLY A 73 -7.59 11.42 21.40
N VAL A 74 -6.76 10.63 20.71
CA VAL A 74 -6.10 10.99 19.46
C VAL A 74 -6.83 10.35 18.28
N GLU A 75 -7.09 11.17 17.26
CA GLU A 75 -7.78 10.75 16.03
C GLU A 75 -6.83 10.03 15.08
N PHE A 76 -7.30 8.91 14.54
CA PHE A 76 -6.61 8.11 13.53
C PHE A 76 -7.56 7.79 12.37
N VAL A 77 -7.00 7.55 11.19
CA VAL A 77 -7.77 7.33 9.96
C VAL A 77 -7.29 6.06 9.27
N ASN A 78 -8.22 5.13 9.06
CA ASN A 78 -8.03 4.04 8.11
C ASN A 78 -8.36 4.54 6.71
N LEU A 79 -7.45 4.30 5.77
CA LEU A 79 -7.68 4.54 4.34
C LEU A 79 -8.14 3.24 3.68
N PHE A 80 -9.12 3.34 2.79
CA PHE A 80 -9.58 2.19 2.00
C PHE A 80 -9.92 2.60 0.57
N VAL A 81 -9.83 1.65 -0.35
CA VAL A 81 -10.29 1.78 -1.73
C VAL A 81 -11.14 0.57 -2.07
N GLU A 82 -12.18 0.75 -2.87
CA GLU A 82 -13.03 -0.33 -3.35
C GLU A 82 -12.71 -0.62 -4.82
N ILE A 83 -12.39 -1.87 -5.13
CA ILE A 83 -12.30 -2.36 -6.50
C ILE A 83 -13.53 -3.22 -6.73
N LYS A 84 -14.50 -2.70 -7.49
CA LYS A 84 -15.71 -3.44 -7.83
C LYS A 84 -15.36 -4.61 -8.73
N GLY A 85 -15.82 -5.80 -8.36
CA GLY A 85 -15.71 -6.96 -9.23
C GLY A 85 -16.44 -6.70 -10.55
N ALA A 86 -15.84 -7.12 -11.66
CA ALA A 86 -16.58 -7.26 -12.91
C ALA A 86 -17.44 -8.53 -12.79
N ARG A 87 -18.77 -8.39 -12.81
CA ARG A 87 -19.70 -9.52 -13.03
C ARG A 87 -19.29 -10.18 -14.37
N GLN A 88 -19.05 -11.48 -14.47
CA GLN A 88 -19.95 -12.59 -14.14
C GLN A 88 -19.15 -13.84 -13.76
N GLY A 89 -19.48 -14.46 -12.63
CA GLY A 89 -19.14 -15.87 -12.40
C GLY A 89 -20.18 -16.72 -13.14
N ASP A 90 -19.71 -17.56 -14.06
CA ASP A 90 -20.49 -18.59 -14.73
C ASP A 90 -20.72 -19.79 -13.81
#